data_AF-A0A6B3BU73-F1
#
_entry.id   AF-A0A6B3BU73-F1
#
_cell.length_a   1.000
_cell.length_b   1.000
_cell.length_c   1.000
_cell.angle_alpha   90.00
_cell.angle_beta   90.00
_cell.angle_gamma   90.00
#
_symmetry.space_group_name_H-M   'P 1'
#
loop_
_entity.id
_entity.type
_entity.pdbx_description
1 polymer ?
#
loop_
_entity_poly.entity_id
_entity_poly.type
_entity_poly.pdbx_seq_one_letter_code
_entity_poly.pdbx_strand_id
1 'polypeptide(L)'
;MAPPTIDHASILVELQAVRRAGLLRLRGRELPVLESAAASLATARTREGAVEALLRRAVERLDAGTLRTAAEYTLGLAQGTRDWAAASRRARAAEVYRVSEERFRKHHEVMVLGQVAEQVMELVAGGSGEPGEDHREGDTHRTVDVLAGDRAVRLTLHIHPVDLLRDVDVVVSPVNTHLALPESYKSSVSASLRRAASVRGVTGDLLDDPVLDELRKWTARHGTSGRPVVPGTVAATGSGAMAEHGVRRFYHAAVAIPRAGTNDYDVLPADITRATSRALALLAEEHDRHTPPLRSVCFPLLGSGRGGLPYRVSAAAVWSAVEAELARGACWDVHFVVRTPEAARVVERIPARTRPGRDRSAPGRSA
;
A
#
# COMPACT_ATOMS: atom_id res chain seq x y z
N MET A 1 -3.49 -31.69 -19.50
CA MET A 1 -2.68 -30.47 -19.49
C MET A 1 -3.00 -29.73 -18.19
N ALA A 2 -2.02 -29.45 -17.34
CA ALA A 2 -2.28 -28.74 -16.08
C ALA A 2 -2.84 -27.33 -16.38
N PRO A 3 -3.81 -26.82 -15.59
CA PRO A 3 -4.30 -25.46 -15.78
C PRO A 3 -3.13 -24.47 -15.63
N PRO A 4 -3.06 -23.41 -16.46
CA PRO A 4 -2.00 -22.43 -16.35
C PRO A 4 -2.04 -21.75 -14.98
N THR A 5 -0.89 -21.58 -14.35
CA THR A 5 -0.77 -20.83 -13.10
C THR A 5 -1.14 -19.37 -13.36
N ILE A 6 -2.21 -18.91 -12.73
CA ILE A 6 -2.67 -17.53 -12.81
C ILE A 6 -1.88 -16.70 -11.80
N ASP A 7 -0.80 -16.07 -12.26
CA ASP A 7 -0.03 -15.10 -11.50
C ASP A 7 0.06 -13.75 -12.23
N HIS A 8 0.46 -12.71 -11.48
CA HIS A 8 0.51 -11.34 -11.99
C HIS A 8 1.41 -11.19 -13.22
N ALA A 9 2.58 -11.84 -13.21
CA ALA A 9 3.55 -11.75 -14.30
C ALA A 9 3.01 -12.37 -15.59
N SER A 10 2.33 -13.52 -15.49
CA SER A 10 1.74 -14.24 -16.61
C SER A 10 0.57 -13.47 -17.21
N ILE A 11 -0.28 -12.87 -16.39
CA ILE A 11 -1.35 -11.96 -16.85
C ILE A 11 -0.75 -10.74 -17.55
N LEU A 12 0.29 -10.12 -16.98
CA LEU A 12 0.90 -8.93 -17.56
C LEU A 12 1.49 -9.20 -18.95
N VAL A 13 2.11 -10.37 -19.16
CA VAL A 13 2.62 -10.79 -20.48
C VAL A 13 1.49 -10.88 -21.51
N GLU A 14 0.37 -11.49 -21.15
CA GLU A 14 -0.78 -11.62 -22.04
C GLU A 14 -1.47 -10.27 -22.29
N LEU A 15 -1.57 -9.39 -21.29
CA LEU A 15 -2.06 -8.02 -21.45
C LEU A 15 -1.18 -7.21 -22.42
N GLN A 16 0.14 -7.37 -22.38
CA GLN A 16 1.03 -6.74 -23.36
C GLN A 16 0.81 -7.29 -24.78
N ALA A 17 0.46 -8.57 -24.92
CA ALA A 17 0.10 -9.17 -26.20
C ALA A 17 -1.22 -8.59 -26.73
N VAL A 18 -2.24 -8.47 -25.88
CA VAL A 18 -3.52 -7.82 -26.18
C VAL A 18 -3.30 -6.36 -26.60
N ARG A 19 -2.51 -5.60 -25.83
CA ARG A 19 -2.19 -4.20 -26.12
C ARG A 19 -1.52 -4.02 -27.48
N ARG A 20 -0.61 -4.92 -27.87
CA ARG A 20 0.08 -4.91 -29.17
C ARG A 20 -0.85 -5.28 -30.32
N ALA A 21 -1.71 -6.28 -30.13
CA ALA A 21 -2.59 -6.80 -31.17
C ALA A 21 -3.85 -5.93 -31.41
N GLY A 22 -4.45 -5.41 -30.32
CA GLY A 22 -5.79 -4.81 -30.32
C GLY A 22 -6.91 -5.84 -30.28
N LEU A 23 -8.10 -5.39 -29.84
CA LEU A 23 -9.26 -6.27 -29.58
C LEU A 23 -9.78 -7.00 -30.84
N LEU A 24 -9.65 -6.40 -32.03
CA LEU A 24 -10.05 -7.02 -33.29
C LEU A 24 -9.19 -8.24 -33.69
N ARG A 25 -7.96 -8.31 -33.19
CA ARG A 25 -6.97 -9.34 -33.54
C ARG A 25 -6.73 -10.35 -32.42
N LEU A 26 -7.71 -10.50 -31.52
CA LEU A 26 -7.71 -11.54 -30.48
C LEU A 26 -8.04 -12.92 -31.09
N ARG A 27 -8.82 -12.95 -32.17
CA ARG A 27 -9.18 -14.19 -32.88
C ARG A 27 -7.90 -14.83 -33.45
N GLY A 28 -7.56 -16.03 -32.98
CA GLY A 28 -6.36 -16.77 -33.38
C GLY A 28 -5.11 -16.51 -32.53
N ARG A 29 -5.23 -15.80 -31.39
CA ARG A 29 -4.16 -15.71 -30.39
C ARG A 29 -4.45 -16.62 -29.21
N GLU A 30 -3.40 -17.26 -28.71
CA GLU A 30 -3.46 -18.02 -27.47
C GLU A 30 -3.22 -17.07 -26.30
N LEU A 31 -4.22 -16.94 -25.43
CA LEU A 31 -4.14 -16.19 -24.18
C LEU A 31 -4.59 -17.09 -23.03
N PRO A 32 -3.91 -18.23 -22.79
CA PRO A 32 -4.40 -19.28 -21.89
C PRO A 32 -4.68 -18.78 -20.46
N VAL A 33 -3.93 -17.80 -19.96
CA VAL A 33 -4.12 -17.25 -18.61
C VAL A 33 -5.36 -16.37 -18.55
N LEU A 34 -5.54 -15.44 -19.49
CA LEU A 34 -6.71 -14.57 -19.56
C LEU A 34 -7.98 -15.34 -19.95
N GLU A 35 -7.86 -16.37 -20.79
CA GLU A 35 -8.94 -17.29 -21.13
C GLU A 35 -9.39 -18.08 -19.89
N SER A 36 -8.45 -18.62 -19.12
CA SER A 36 -8.74 -19.31 -17.86
C SER A 36 -9.37 -18.37 -16.83
N ALA A 37 -8.86 -17.14 -16.72
CA ALA A 37 -9.42 -16.11 -15.86
C ALA A 37 -10.85 -15.75 -16.28
N ALA A 38 -11.09 -15.55 -17.58
CA ALA A 38 -12.40 -15.17 -18.10
C ALA A 38 -13.43 -16.31 -17.95
N ALA A 39 -13.00 -17.57 -18.09
CA ALA A 39 -13.86 -18.74 -17.89
C ALA A 39 -14.45 -18.81 -16.47
N SER A 40 -13.73 -18.30 -15.45
CA SER A 40 -14.23 -18.24 -14.08
C SER A 40 -15.29 -17.15 -13.82
N LEU A 41 -15.53 -16.25 -14.78
CA LEU A 41 -16.26 -14.99 -14.53
C LEU A 41 -17.41 -14.67 -15.48
N ALA A 42 -17.47 -15.30 -16.66
CA ALA A 42 -18.44 -14.94 -17.69
C ALA A 42 -19.01 -16.15 -18.45
N THR A 43 -20.32 -16.12 -18.70
CA THR A 43 -21.00 -16.95 -19.71
C THR A 43 -20.99 -16.22 -21.07
N ALA A 44 -19.81 -16.00 -21.64
CA ALA A 44 -19.71 -15.39 -22.97
C ALA A 44 -19.82 -16.46 -24.08
N ARG A 45 -20.47 -16.11 -25.20
CA ARG A 45 -20.67 -17.02 -26.34
C ARG A 45 -19.40 -17.33 -27.12
N THR A 46 -18.35 -16.50 -27.00
CA THR A 46 -17.04 -16.72 -27.62
C THR A 46 -15.92 -16.45 -26.61
N ARG A 47 -14.78 -17.11 -26.84
CA ARG A 47 -13.56 -16.96 -26.04
C ARG A 47 -13.06 -15.51 -26.02
N GLU A 48 -13.03 -14.86 -27.18
CA GLU A 48 -12.56 -13.47 -27.31
C GLU A 48 -13.51 -12.50 -26.60
N GLY A 49 -14.82 -12.76 -26.68
CA GLY A 49 -15.83 -11.98 -25.95
C GLY A 49 -15.69 -12.14 -24.44
N ALA A 50 -15.31 -13.33 -23.96
CA ALA A 50 -15.04 -13.58 -22.54
C ALA A 50 -13.85 -12.75 -22.05
N VAL A 51 -12.74 -12.77 -22.80
CA VAL A 51 -11.54 -11.99 -22.48
C VAL A 51 -11.83 -10.49 -22.53
N GLU A 52 -12.54 -10.01 -23.54
CA GLU A 52 -12.92 -8.59 -23.62
C GLU A 52 -13.81 -8.16 -22.46
N ALA A 53 -14.81 -8.97 -22.08
CA ALA A 53 -15.68 -8.70 -20.95
C ALA A 53 -14.91 -8.67 -19.62
N LEU A 54 -13.97 -9.60 -19.44
CA LEU A 54 -13.05 -9.60 -18.30
C LEU A 54 -12.25 -8.30 -18.23
N LEU A 55 -11.63 -7.88 -19.34
CA LEU A 55 -10.81 -6.67 -19.39
C LEU A 55 -11.65 -5.41 -19.14
N ARG A 56 -12.86 -5.34 -19.69
CA ARG A 56 -13.79 -4.23 -19.43
C ARG A 56 -14.12 -4.14 -17.94
N ARG A 57 -14.48 -5.26 -17.31
CA ARG A 57 -14.80 -5.33 -15.89
C ARG A 57 -13.59 -5.04 -14.99
N ALA A 58 -12.38 -5.43 -15.41
CA ALA A 58 -11.15 -5.10 -14.71
C ALA A 58 -10.84 -3.59 -14.79
N VAL A 59 -11.02 -2.98 -15.96
CA VAL A 59 -10.80 -1.54 -16.16
C VAL A 59 -11.85 -0.68 -15.44
N GLU A 60 -13.11 -1.11 -15.42
CA GLU A 60 -14.19 -0.43 -14.68
C GLU A 60 -13.91 -0.34 -13.17
N ARG A 61 -13.16 -1.30 -12.60
CA ARG A 61 -12.77 -1.32 -11.19
C ARG A 61 -11.58 -0.42 -10.84
N LEU A 62 -10.85 0.09 -11.84
CA LEU A 62 -9.79 1.06 -11.59
C LEU A 62 -10.37 2.38 -11.08
N ASP A 63 -9.60 3.11 -10.27
CA ASP A 63 -9.98 4.43 -9.79
C ASP A 63 -10.41 5.34 -10.96
N ALA A 64 -11.58 5.98 -10.79
CA ALA A 64 -12.10 6.90 -11.78
C ALA A 64 -11.12 8.07 -12.01
N GLY A 65 -10.94 8.47 -13.27
CA GLY A 65 -10.00 9.52 -13.64
C GLY A 65 -8.92 9.03 -14.60
N THR A 66 -7.72 9.61 -14.51
CA THR A 66 -6.66 9.45 -15.52
C THR A 66 -6.21 8.01 -15.71
N LEU A 67 -6.17 7.20 -14.63
CA LEU A 67 -5.78 5.79 -14.69
C LEU A 67 -6.78 4.94 -15.49
N ARG A 68 -8.06 5.00 -15.13
CA ARG A 68 -9.13 4.29 -15.87
C ARG A 68 -9.17 4.75 -17.33
N THR A 69 -9.21 6.05 -17.58
CA THR A 69 -9.28 6.60 -18.94
C THR A 69 -8.06 6.17 -19.78
N ALA A 70 -6.85 6.18 -19.21
CA ALA A 70 -5.66 5.73 -19.93
C ALA A 70 -5.66 4.21 -20.19
N ALA A 71 -6.18 3.40 -19.26
CA ALA A 71 -6.35 1.96 -19.46
C ALA A 71 -7.34 1.66 -20.59
N GLU A 72 -8.47 2.37 -20.63
CA GLU A 72 -9.48 2.26 -21.69
C GLU A 72 -8.88 2.55 -23.06
N TYR A 73 -8.10 3.65 -23.19
CA TYR A 73 -7.43 3.97 -24.45
C TYR A 73 -6.31 2.98 -24.79
N THR A 74 -5.50 2.55 -23.81
CA THR A 74 -4.38 1.64 -24.03
C THR A 74 -4.83 0.29 -24.59
N LEU A 75 -5.94 -0.24 -24.07
CA LEU A 75 -6.51 -1.52 -24.45
C LEU A 75 -7.55 -1.42 -25.58
N GLY A 76 -7.97 -0.22 -25.97
CA GLY A 76 -8.96 0.01 -27.02
C GLY A 76 -10.40 -0.28 -26.58
N LEU A 77 -10.67 -0.15 -25.28
CA LEU A 77 -11.97 -0.36 -24.65
C LEU A 77 -12.83 0.91 -24.63
N ALA A 78 -12.20 2.08 -24.78
CA ALA A 78 -12.90 3.35 -24.95
C ALA A 78 -13.77 3.32 -26.22
N GLN A 79 -14.95 3.95 -26.14
CA GLN A 79 -15.90 3.98 -27.25
C GLN A 79 -15.23 4.52 -28.53
N GLY A 80 -15.40 3.81 -29.65
CA GLY A 80 -14.84 4.21 -30.95
C GLY A 80 -13.33 4.00 -31.12
N THR A 81 -12.65 3.32 -30.20
CA THR A 81 -11.18 3.09 -30.28
C THR A 81 -10.78 1.64 -30.61
N ARG A 82 -11.78 0.79 -30.89
CA ARG A 82 -11.63 -0.66 -31.08
C ARG A 82 -10.71 -1.02 -32.26
N ASP A 83 -10.82 -0.25 -33.34
CA ASP A 83 -10.14 -0.42 -34.62
C ASP A 83 -8.85 0.42 -34.74
N TRP A 84 -8.53 1.23 -33.72
CA TRP A 84 -7.36 2.08 -33.75
C TRP A 84 -6.06 1.27 -33.79
N ALA A 85 -5.03 1.83 -34.42
CA ALA A 85 -3.70 1.25 -34.37
C ALA A 85 -3.12 1.32 -32.94
N ALA A 86 -2.25 0.36 -32.58
CA ALA A 86 -1.62 0.31 -31.26
C ALA A 86 -0.75 1.54 -30.94
N ALA A 87 -0.28 2.26 -31.96
CA ALA A 87 0.41 3.54 -31.81
C ALA A 87 -0.58 4.66 -31.44
N SER A 88 -1.68 4.81 -32.17
CA SER A 88 -2.72 5.83 -31.92
C SER A 88 -3.38 5.68 -30.54
N ARG A 89 -3.63 4.44 -30.10
CA ARG A 89 -4.11 4.16 -28.73
C ARG A 89 -3.13 4.65 -27.66
N ARG A 90 -1.82 4.44 -27.88
CA ARG A 90 -0.78 4.90 -26.96
C ARG A 90 -0.68 6.42 -26.94
N ALA A 91 -0.70 7.05 -28.10
CA ALA A 91 -0.67 8.50 -28.22
C ALA A 91 -1.79 9.13 -27.39
N ARG A 92 -3.02 8.62 -27.57
CA ARG A 92 -4.17 9.09 -26.81
C ARG A 92 -4.07 8.82 -25.31
N ALA A 93 -3.56 7.65 -24.90
CA ALA A 93 -3.35 7.35 -23.49
C ALA A 93 -2.25 8.23 -22.84
N ALA A 94 -1.22 8.62 -23.60
CA ALA A 94 -0.17 9.53 -23.15
C ALA A 94 -0.71 10.95 -22.91
N GLU A 95 -1.63 11.42 -23.75
CA GLU A 95 -2.32 12.71 -23.59
C GLU A 95 -3.11 12.80 -22.28
N VAL A 96 -3.74 11.70 -21.84
CA VAL A 96 -4.47 11.64 -20.56
C VAL A 96 -3.56 11.99 -19.38
N TYR A 97 -2.30 11.58 -19.44
CA TYR A 97 -1.28 11.89 -18.43
C TYR A 97 -0.49 13.17 -18.72
N ARG A 98 -0.73 13.83 -19.86
CA ARG A 98 0.04 14.99 -20.34
C ARG A 98 1.55 14.72 -20.40
N VAL A 99 1.92 13.53 -20.86
CA VAL A 99 3.32 13.11 -21.04
C VAL A 99 3.58 12.76 -22.50
N SER A 100 4.86 12.73 -22.90
CA SER A 100 5.24 12.24 -24.23
C SER A 100 4.92 10.76 -24.40
N GLU A 101 4.65 10.33 -25.64
CA GLU A 101 4.42 8.93 -25.98
C GLU A 101 5.56 8.01 -25.52
N GLU A 102 6.79 8.50 -25.65
CA GLU A 102 7.99 7.77 -25.25
C GLU A 102 8.07 7.57 -23.74
N ARG A 103 7.73 8.61 -22.95
CA ARG A 103 7.68 8.51 -21.49
C ARG A 103 6.53 7.63 -21.05
N PHE A 104 5.40 7.69 -21.74
CA PHE A 104 4.26 6.80 -21.50
C PHE A 104 4.67 5.35 -21.72
N ARG A 105 5.24 5.03 -22.88
CA ARG A 105 5.73 3.68 -23.23
C ARG A 105 6.64 3.07 -22.17
N LYS A 106 7.61 3.85 -21.66
CA LYS A 106 8.63 3.35 -20.73
C LYS A 106 8.15 3.18 -19.29
N HIS A 107 7.20 4.00 -18.84
CA HIS A 107 6.87 4.08 -17.40
C HIS A 107 5.38 3.91 -17.13
N HIS A 108 4.53 4.61 -17.87
CA HIS A 108 3.09 4.66 -17.56
C HIS A 108 2.34 3.47 -18.18
N GLU A 109 2.74 3.00 -19.36
CA GLU A 109 2.12 1.84 -20.03
C GLU A 109 2.32 0.58 -19.19
N VAL A 110 3.51 0.38 -18.62
CA VAL A 110 3.80 -0.73 -17.70
C VAL A 110 2.97 -0.63 -16.43
N MET A 111 2.89 0.56 -15.83
CA MET A 111 2.09 0.80 -14.63
C MET A 111 0.60 0.56 -14.88
N VAL A 112 0.03 1.12 -15.95
CA VAL A 112 -1.38 0.96 -16.34
C VAL A 112 -1.72 -0.52 -16.55
N LEU A 113 -0.89 -1.25 -17.30
CA LEU A 113 -1.12 -2.68 -17.53
C LEU A 113 -0.94 -3.51 -16.24
N GLY A 114 0.00 -3.11 -15.37
CA GLY A 114 0.17 -3.73 -14.05
C GLY A 114 -1.07 -3.57 -13.16
N GLN A 115 -1.68 -2.40 -13.16
CA GLN A 115 -2.93 -2.12 -12.44
C GLN A 115 -4.11 -2.92 -13.00
N VAL A 116 -4.20 -3.07 -14.32
CA VAL A 116 -5.21 -3.94 -14.95
C VAL A 116 -4.98 -5.41 -14.58
N ALA A 117 -3.72 -5.87 -14.55
CA ALA A 117 -3.39 -7.25 -14.16
C ALA A 117 -3.80 -7.55 -12.72
N GLU A 118 -3.62 -6.60 -11.80
CA GLU A 118 -4.07 -6.71 -10.42
C GLU A 118 -5.59 -6.84 -10.32
N GLN A 119 -6.35 -6.05 -11.08
CA GLN A 119 -7.82 -6.16 -11.09
C GLN A 119 -8.30 -7.49 -11.69
N VAL A 120 -7.61 -8.04 -12.70
CA VAL A 120 -7.91 -9.38 -13.22
C VAL A 120 -7.69 -10.45 -12.14
N MET A 121 -6.57 -10.38 -11.40
CA MET A 121 -6.31 -11.29 -10.27
C MET A 121 -7.40 -11.19 -9.19
N GLU A 122 -7.85 -9.97 -8.86
CA GLU A 122 -8.92 -9.77 -7.88
C GLU A 122 -10.24 -10.38 -8.33
N LEU A 123 -10.59 -10.21 -9.60
CA LEU A 123 -11.81 -10.79 -10.15
C LEU A 123 -11.78 -12.32 -10.07
N VAL A 124 -10.66 -12.94 -10.45
CA VAL A 124 -10.48 -14.40 -10.38
C VAL A 124 -10.54 -14.91 -8.94
N ALA A 125 -9.90 -14.20 -7.99
CA ALA A 125 -9.93 -14.56 -6.59
C ALA A 125 -11.31 -14.38 -5.93
N GLY A 126 -12.15 -13.47 -6.47
CA GLY A 126 -13.51 -13.20 -6.00
C GLY A 126 -14.59 -14.15 -6.53
N GLY A 127 -14.25 -15.12 -7.39
CA GLY A 127 -15.20 -16.05 -8.02
C GLY A 127 -15.78 -17.15 -7.12
N SER A 128 -15.61 -17.08 -5.79
CA SER A 128 -16.08 -18.11 -4.84
C SER A 128 -16.67 -17.56 -3.54
N GLY A 129 -17.20 -16.34 -3.56
CA GLY A 129 -17.94 -15.79 -2.42
C GLY A 129 -19.07 -14.89 -2.90
N GLU A 130 -20.30 -15.27 -2.60
CA GLU A 130 -21.42 -14.34 -2.66
C GLU A 130 -21.10 -13.08 -1.83
N PRO A 131 -21.57 -11.89 -2.26
CA PRO A 131 -21.35 -10.66 -1.52
C PRO A 131 -22.23 -10.64 -0.26
N GLY A 132 -21.71 -11.23 0.81
CA GLY A 132 -22.26 -11.08 2.16
C GLY A 132 -21.96 -9.68 2.69
N GLU A 133 -23.00 -8.84 2.65
CA GLU A 133 -23.43 -7.78 3.59
C GLU A 133 -22.37 -6.91 4.32
N ASP A 134 -22.65 -5.60 4.32
CA ASP A 134 -21.98 -4.49 5.03
C ASP A 134 -20.67 -3.91 4.47
N HIS A 135 -20.66 -3.56 3.18
CA HIS A 135 -19.83 -2.45 2.70
C HIS A 135 -20.67 -1.19 2.53
N ARG A 136 -20.86 -0.44 3.62
CA ARG A 136 -21.27 0.96 3.53
C ARG A 136 -20.15 1.74 2.85
N GLU A 137 -20.33 2.06 1.56
CA GLU A 137 -19.59 3.11 0.89
C GLU A 137 -19.69 4.38 1.72
N GLY A 138 -18.58 4.79 2.35
CA GLY A 138 -18.52 6.01 3.17
C GLY A 138 -17.79 5.90 4.50
N ASP A 139 -17.49 4.69 5.00
CA ASP A 139 -16.84 4.58 6.32
C ASP A 139 -15.33 4.78 6.21
N THR A 140 -14.88 6.00 6.55
CA THR A 140 -13.47 6.42 6.60
C THR A 140 -12.71 5.80 7.77
N HIS A 141 -13.44 5.21 8.72
CA HIS A 141 -12.90 4.53 9.89
C HIS A 141 -13.55 3.15 9.97
N ARG A 142 -12.74 2.11 10.09
CA ARG A 142 -13.23 0.73 10.21
C ARG A 142 -12.59 0.07 11.41
N THR A 143 -13.25 -0.94 11.94
CA THR A 143 -12.66 -1.81 12.96
C THR A 143 -12.39 -3.18 12.36
N VAL A 144 -11.24 -3.76 12.69
CA VAL A 144 -10.84 -5.08 12.21
C VAL A 144 -10.51 -5.93 13.44
N ASP A 145 -11.29 -6.98 13.66
CA ASP A 145 -11.00 -7.94 14.71
C ASP A 145 -9.95 -8.94 14.23
N VAL A 146 -8.88 -9.09 15.00
CA VAL A 146 -7.72 -9.91 14.67
C VAL A 146 -7.32 -10.81 15.83
N LEU A 147 -6.69 -11.95 15.52
CA LEU A 147 -6.08 -12.81 16.53
C LEU A 147 -4.60 -12.45 16.66
N ALA A 148 -4.16 -12.15 17.88
CA ALA A 148 -2.76 -12.04 18.25
C ALA A 148 -2.41 -13.19 19.21
N GLY A 149 -1.86 -14.27 18.66
CA GLY A 149 -1.82 -15.55 19.37
C GLY A 149 -3.25 -16.06 19.66
N ASP A 150 -3.55 -16.33 20.92
CA ASP A 150 -4.88 -16.80 21.35
C ASP A 150 -5.82 -15.64 21.79
N ARG A 151 -5.39 -14.38 21.63
CA ARG A 151 -6.17 -13.19 22.05
C ARG A 151 -6.83 -12.53 20.85
N ALA A 152 -8.15 -12.31 20.94
CA ALA A 152 -8.86 -11.42 20.02
C ALA A 152 -8.55 -9.96 20.39
N VAL A 153 -8.05 -9.19 19.43
CA VAL A 153 -7.74 -7.77 19.56
C VAL A 153 -8.47 -7.01 18.46
N ARG A 154 -8.91 -5.79 18.76
CA ARG A 154 -9.53 -4.89 17.79
C ARG A 154 -8.52 -3.87 17.29
N LEU A 155 -8.38 -3.77 15.98
CA LEU A 155 -7.60 -2.73 15.31
C LEU A 155 -8.53 -1.66 14.74
N THR A 156 -8.05 -0.42 14.70
CA THR A 156 -8.73 0.67 14.00
C THR A 156 -8.05 0.95 12.66
N LEU A 157 -8.81 1.03 11.58
CA LEU A 157 -8.32 1.29 10.23
C LEU A 157 -8.88 2.62 9.72
N HIS A 158 -7.97 3.56 9.48
CA HIS A 158 -8.24 4.87 8.92
C HIS A 158 -8.02 4.86 7.40
N ILE A 159 -9.06 5.18 6.64
CA ILE A 159 -9.04 5.24 5.16
C ILE A 159 -9.16 6.69 4.72
N HIS A 160 -8.07 7.43 4.88
CA HIS A 160 -7.95 8.84 4.48
C HIS A 160 -6.48 9.27 4.48
N PRO A 161 -6.16 10.47 3.94
CA PRO A 161 -4.85 11.08 4.09
C PRO A 161 -4.41 11.17 5.57
N VAL A 162 -3.12 10.92 5.82
CA VAL A 162 -2.56 10.84 7.19
C VAL A 162 -2.60 12.17 7.95
N ASP A 163 -2.67 13.29 7.23
CA ASP A 163 -2.83 14.64 7.77
C ASP A 163 -4.22 14.88 8.38
N LEU A 164 -5.20 14.01 8.14
CA LEU A 164 -6.52 14.04 8.79
C LEU A 164 -6.61 13.16 10.04
N LEU A 165 -5.53 12.49 10.45
CA LEU A 165 -5.53 11.61 11.61
C LEU A 165 -5.76 12.40 12.89
N ARG A 166 -6.62 11.87 13.75
CA ARG A 166 -6.98 12.45 15.06
C ARG A 166 -6.98 11.39 16.14
N ASP A 167 -6.81 11.83 17.38
CA ASP A 167 -7.01 11.04 18.60
C ASP A 167 -6.16 9.76 18.66
N VAL A 168 -4.91 9.85 18.18
CA VAL A 168 -3.90 8.80 18.30
C VAL A 168 -2.64 9.39 18.92
N ASP A 169 -2.21 8.89 20.07
CA ASP A 169 -1.05 9.38 20.82
C ASP A 169 0.24 9.39 19.98
N VAL A 170 0.52 8.32 19.24
CA VAL A 170 1.76 8.14 18.48
C VAL A 170 1.51 7.79 17.02
N VAL A 171 2.21 8.48 16.11
CA VAL A 171 2.18 8.13 14.68
C VAL A 171 3.58 7.75 14.20
N VAL A 172 3.68 6.60 13.54
CA VAL A 172 4.94 6.14 12.95
C VAL A 172 5.14 6.77 11.57
N SER A 173 6.22 7.52 11.42
CA SER A 173 6.56 8.24 10.19
C SER A 173 7.68 7.51 9.44
N PRO A 174 7.48 7.02 8.21
CA PRO A 174 8.54 6.37 7.43
C PRO A 174 9.52 7.42 6.90
N VAL A 175 10.79 7.27 7.26
CA VAL A 175 11.89 8.13 6.81
C VAL A 175 13.04 7.30 6.25
N ASN A 176 13.97 7.98 5.57
CA ASN A 176 15.18 7.34 5.08
C ASN A 176 16.21 7.11 6.21
N THR A 177 17.24 6.33 5.93
CA THR A 177 18.32 6.05 6.89
C THR A 177 19.13 7.28 7.28
N HIS A 178 19.05 8.41 6.58
CA HIS A 178 19.66 9.67 7.03
C HIS A 178 18.74 10.46 7.97
N LEU A 179 17.56 9.94 8.31
CA LEU A 179 16.51 10.63 9.05
C LEU A 179 16.16 12.00 8.43
N ALA A 180 16.37 12.14 7.11
CA ALA A 180 16.07 13.36 6.41
C ALA A 180 14.59 13.41 6.04
N LEU A 181 13.87 14.42 6.54
CA LEU A 181 12.46 14.61 6.19
C LEU A 181 12.33 15.10 4.75
N PRO A 182 11.38 14.54 3.97
CA PRO A 182 11.09 15.04 2.64
C PRO A 182 10.52 16.47 2.70
N GLU A 183 10.62 17.18 1.59
CA GLU A 183 9.97 18.47 1.39
C GLU A 183 8.45 18.32 1.53
N SER A 184 7.82 19.31 2.17
CA SER A 184 6.42 19.27 2.60
C SER A 184 5.41 19.24 1.43
N TYR A 185 5.82 19.58 0.21
CA TYR A 185 4.96 19.48 -0.99
C TYR A 185 4.99 18.10 -1.67
N LYS A 186 5.81 17.16 -1.17
CA LYS A 186 5.82 15.78 -1.70
C LYS A 186 4.60 14.99 -1.21
N SER A 187 4.26 13.94 -1.96
CA SER A 187 3.08 13.11 -1.73
C SER A 187 3.31 11.90 -0.81
N SER A 188 4.46 11.80 -0.15
CA SER A 188 4.74 10.72 0.80
C SER A 188 4.01 10.91 2.13
N VAL A 189 3.90 9.84 2.92
CA VAL A 189 3.33 9.87 4.27
C VAL A 189 4.12 10.84 5.15
N SER A 190 5.45 10.73 5.19
CA SER A 190 6.31 11.62 5.98
C SER A 190 6.27 13.08 5.53
N ALA A 191 6.09 13.37 4.23
CA ALA A 191 5.89 14.75 3.76
C ALA A 191 4.54 15.31 4.23
N SER A 192 3.51 14.46 4.25
CA SER A 192 2.17 14.85 4.71
C SER A 192 2.12 15.08 6.22
N LEU A 193 2.76 14.20 7.00
CA LEU A 193 2.95 14.39 8.44
C LEU A 193 3.72 15.66 8.75
N ARG A 194 4.85 15.91 8.07
CA ARG A 194 5.62 17.15 8.24
C ARG A 194 4.78 18.39 7.93
N ARG A 195 4.01 18.35 6.85
CA ARG A 195 3.14 19.47 6.44
C ARG A 195 2.01 19.72 7.45
N ALA A 196 1.44 18.68 8.03
CA ALA A 196 0.39 18.79 9.05
C ALA A 196 0.95 19.22 10.42
N ALA A 197 2.18 18.84 10.73
CA ALA A 197 2.84 19.19 11.98
C ALA A 197 3.53 20.56 11.97
N SER A 198 3.68 21.18 10.79
CA SER A 198 4.26 22.51 10.68
C SER A 198 3.31 23.60 11.19
N VAL A 199 3.84 24.59 11.90
CA VAL A 199 3.08 25.76 12.35
C VAL A 199 2.94 26.72 11.17
N ARG A 200 1.70 27.07 10.83
CA ARG A 200 1.39 27.98 9.71
C ARG A 200 0.70 29.24 10.18
N GLY A 201 1.00 30.34 9.51
CA GLY A 201 0.32 31.61 9.71
C GLY A 201 -1.06 31.61 9.05
N VAL A 202 -1.85 32.64 9.34
CA VAL A 202 -3.20 32.82 8.80
C VAL A 202 -3.25 32.90 7.25
N THR A 203 -2.14 33.29 6.63
CA THR A 203 -1.93 33.35 5.17
C THR A 203 -1.48 32.01 4.57
N GLY A 204 -1.24 30.99 5.39
CA GLY A 204 -0.71 29.68 4.97
C GLY A 204 0.82 29.59 4.93
N ASP A 205 1.52 30.69 5.21
CA ASP A 205 3.00 30.74 5.28
C ASP A 205 3.52 29.83 6.39
N LEU A 206 4.67 29.18 6.14
CA LEU A 206 5.34 28.34 7.13
C LEU A 206 6.01 29.24 8.18
N LEU A 207 5.50 29.23 9.41
CA LEU A 207 6.09 29.98 10.53
C LEU A 207 7.15 29.17 11.26
N ASP A 208 6.91 27.88 11.48
CA ASP A 208 7.83 27.00 12.18
C ASP A 208 7.71 25.53 11.74
N ASP A 209 8.80 24.77 11.84
CA ASP A 209 8.90 23.33 11.54
C ASP A 209 9.53 22.59 12.74
N PRO A 210 8.81 22.50 13.87
CA PRO A 210 9.35 21.97 15.12
C PRO A 210 9.80 20.51 14.99
N VAL A 211 9.13 19.72 14.15
CA VAL A 211 9.48 18.31 13.91
C VAL A 211 10.83 18.19 13.23
N LEU A 212 11.12 19.02 12.23
CA LEU A 212 12.44 19.03 11.58
C LEU A 212 13.54 19.42 12.57
N ASP A 213 13.31 20.46 13.38
CA ASP A 213 14.31 20.97 14.30
C ASP A 213 14.57 20.00 15.46
N GLU A 214 13.54 19.36 16.00
CA GLU A 214 13.70 18.30 16.99
C GLU A 214 14.41 17.07 16.42
N LEU A 215 14.13 16.68 15.18
CA LEU A 215 14.79 15.55 14.54
C LEU A 215 16.29 15.86 14.31
N ARG A 216 16.63 17.09 13.92
CA ARG A 216 18.04 17.55 13.83
C ARG A 216 18.74 17.54 15.19
N LYS A 217 18.06 17.99 16.25
CA LYS A 217 18.57 17.90 17.62
C LYS A 217 18.76 16.44 18.04
N TRP A 218 17.84 15.55 17.64
CA TRP A 218 17.97 14.12 17.89
C TRP A 218 19.20 13.55 17.18
N THR A 219 19.40 13.82 15.89
CA THR A 219 20.58 13.31 15.15
C THR A 219 21.89 13.85 15.71
N ALA A 220 21.91 15.12 16.13
CA ALA A 220 23.09 15.71 16.76
C ALA A 220 23.44 15.01 18.08
N ARG A 221 22.44 14.81 18.97
CA ARG A 221 22.63 14.13 20.26
C ARG A 221 23.11 12.69 20.13
N HIS A 222 22.71 12.00 19.05
CA HIS A 222 23.10 10.61 18.80
C HIS A 222 24.33 10.49 17.88
N GLY A 223 24.94 11.62 17.50
CA GLY A 223 26.12 11.65 16.63
C GLY A 223 25.85 11.23 15.18
N THR A 224 24.60 11.17 14.72
CA THR A 224 24.23 10.68 13.39
C THR A 224 24.01 11.79 12.37
N SER A 225 24.28 13.05 12.73
CA SER A 225 24.18 14.18 11.80
C SER A 225 24.99 13.94 10.52
N GLY A 226 24.30 13.91 9.38
CA GLY A 226 24.89 13.67 8.06
C GLY A 226 25.27 12.22 7.76
N ARG A 227 25.07 11.28 8.69
CA ARG A 227 25.42 9.86 8.55
C ARG A 227 24.16 8.99 8.54
N PRO A 228 24.15 7.89 7.77
CA PRO A 228 23.03 6.96 7.83
C PRO A 228 23.01 6.24 9.19
N VAL A 229 21.83 6.07 9.76
CA VAL A 229 21.56 5.16 10.87
C VAL A 229 21.32 3.74 10.33
N VAL A 230 21.47 2.75 11.19
CA VAL A 230 21.10 1.37 10.86
C VAL A 230 19.60 1.33 10.53
N PRO A 231 19.17 0.66 9.44
CA PRO A 231 17.75 0.48 9.18
C PRO A 231 17.02 -0.12 10.39
N GLY A 232 15.75 0.22 10.60
CA GLY A 232 15.02 -0.16 11.81
C GLY A 232 15.24 0.76 13.02
N THR A 233 16.15 1.72 12.93
CA THR A 233 16.28 2.77 13.96
C THR A 233 15.03 3.65 13.98
N VAL A 234 14.58 4.03 15.18
CA VAL A 234 13.42 4.91 15.37
C VAL A 234 13.83 6.12 16.20
N ALA A 235 13.60 7.31 15.65
CA ALA A 235 13.84 8.58 16.33
C ALA A 235 12.52 9.20 16.80
N ALA A 236 12.49 9.70 18.03
CA ALA A 236 11.29 10.24 18.66
C ALA A 236 11.30 11.77 18.66
N THR A 237 10.21 12.39 18.22
CA THR A 237 9.97 13.84 18.33
C THR A 237 8.57 14.13 18.86
N GLY A 238 8.31 15.37 19.25
CA GLY A 238 6.96 15.91 19.32
C GLY A 238 6.27 15.89 17.94
N SER A 239 4.99 16.19 17.95
CA SER A 239 4.09 16.16 16.79
C SER A 239 3.81 17.54 16.18
N GLY A 240 4.41 18.61 16.73
CA GLY A 240 4.17 19.99 16.30
C GLY A 240 2.69 20.37 16.38
N ALA A 241 2.17 21.00 15.32
CA ALA A 241 0.77 21.42 15.23
C ALA A 241 -0.24 20.26 15.31
N MET A 242 0.16 19.01 15.03
CA MET A 242 -0.73 17.86 15.18
C MET A 242 -1.05 17.51 16.64
N ALA A 243 -0.38 18.15 17.62
CA ALA A 243 -0.79 18.12 19.03
C ALA A 243 -2.25 18.55 19.24
N GLU A 244 -2.73 19.52 18.45
CA GLU A 244 -4.13 19.98 18.48
C GLU A 244 -5.12 18.95 17.94
N HIS A 245 -4.63 17.88 17.32
CA HIS A 245 -5.43 16.77 16.80
C HIS A 245 -5.31 15.51 17.67
N GLY A 246 -4.76 15.64 18.87
CA GLY A 246 -4.55 14.51 19.78
C GLY A 246 -3.35 13.63 19.42
N VAL A 247 -2.55 14.02 18.42
CA VAL A 247 -1.28 13.34 18.13
C VAL A 247 -0.17 13.94 18.94
N ARG A 248 0.51 13.14 19.76
CA ARG A 248 1.44 13.65 20.80
C ARG A 248 2.90 13.38 20.47
N ARG A 249 3.18 12.29 19.74
CA ARG A 249 4.53 11.89 19.34
C ARG A 249 4.58 11.45 17.89
N PHE A 250 5.71 11.71 17.25
CA PHE A 250 6.10 11.04 16.02
C PHE A 250 7.30 10.14 16.25
N TYR A 251 7.17 8.90 15.79
CA TYR A 251 8.25 7.92 15.76
C TYR A 251 8.73 7.75 14.33
N HIS A 252 9.85 8.40 14.01
CA HIS A 252 10.46 8.41 12.69
C HIS A 252 11.24 7.11 12.47
N ALA A 253 10.63 6.19 11.73
CA ALA A 253 11.19 4.88 11.43
C ALA A 253 12.10 4.94 10.19
N ALA A 254 13.41 4.73 10.40
CA ALA A 254 14.41 4.66 9.35
C ALA A 254 14.33 3.32 8.61
N VAL A 255 13.47 3.22 7.60
CA VAL A 255 13.22 1.97 6.85
C VAL A 255 13.59 2.06 5.38
N ALA A 256 13.87 3.27 4.88
CA ALA A 256 14.16 3.50 3.47
C ALA A 256 15.64 3.82 3.23
N ILE A 257 16.35 2.93 2.53
CA ILE A 257 17.76 3.12 2.18
C ILE A 257 17.81 3.82 0.82
N PRO A 258 18.35 5.05 0.71
CA PRO A 258 18.39 5.75 -0.57
C PRO A 258 19.24 5.00 -1.60
N ARG A 259 18.73 4.83 -2.82
CA ARG A 259 19.52 4.29 -3.93
C ARG A 259 20.28 5.42 -4.62
N ALA A 260 21.62 5.36 -4.57
CA ALA A 260 22.51 6.38 -5.14
C ALA A 260 22.17 6.68 -6.61
N GLY A 261 22.13 7.98 -6.95
CA GLY A 261 21.81 8.45 -8.30
C GLY A 261 20.33 8.41 -8.69
N THR A 262 19.43 8.05 -7.77
CA THR A 262 17.98 7.96 -8.03
C THR A 262 17.15 8.67 -6.96
N ASN A 263 15.83 8.73 -7.17
CA ASN A 263 14.86 9.18 -6.16
C ASN A 263 14.18 8.00 -5.43
N ASP A 264 14.71 6.79 -5.63
CA ASP A 264 14.14 5.53 -5.17
C ASP A 264 14.82 5.05 -3.89
N TYR A 265 14.17 4.10 -3.22
CA TYR A 265 14.66 3.52 -1.98
C TYR A 265 14.64 2.00 -2.04
N ASP A 266 15.64 1.38 -1.43
CA ASP A 266 15.59 -0.02 -1.05
C ASP A 266 14.92 -0.14 0.32
N VAL A 267 13.94 -1.02 0.43
CA VAL A 267 13.22 -1.30 1.68
C VAL A 267 13.13 -2.81 1.87
N LEU A 268 13.62 -3.30 3.01
CA LEU A 268 13.54 -4.72 3.36
C LEU A 268 12.42 -4.95 4.39
N PRO A 269 11.59 -5.99 4.23
CA PRO A 269 10.55 -6.33 5.21
C PRO A 269 11.09 -6.52 6.63
N ALA A 270 12.30 -7.08 6.78
CA ALA A 270 12.94 -7.26 8.07
C ALA A 270 13.25 -5.92 8.78
N ASP A 271 13.52 -4.85 8.03
CA ASP A 271 13.78 -3.52 8.58
C ASP A 271 12.49 -2.86 9.07
N ILE A 272 11.38 -3.13 8.38
CA ILE A 272 10.03 -2.74 8.81
C ILE A 272 9.67 -3.42 10.12
N THR A 273 9.80 -4.76 10.20
CA THR A 273 9.52 -5.49 11.44
C THR A 273 10.37 -4.98 12.60
N ARG A 274 11.67 -4.76 12.37
CA ARG A 274 12.57 -4.21 13.38
C ARG A 274 12.18 -2.79 13.82
N ALA A 275 11.84 -1.91 12.89
CA ALA A 275 11.36 -0.56 13.19
C ALA A 275 10.07 -0.60 14.01
N THR A 276 9.11 -1.46 13.65
CA THR A 276 7.85 -1.61 14.36
C THR A 276 8.08 -2.11 15.80
N SER A 277 8.92 -3.14 15.99
CA SER A 277 9.29 -3.60 17.33
C SER A 277 9.96 -2.48 18.15
N ARG A 278 10.88 -1.70 17.55
CA ARG A 278 11.52 -0.59 18.26
C ARG A 278 10.53 0.53 18.60
N ALA A 279 9.57 0.83 17.71
CA ALA A 279 8.52 1.82 17.95
C ALA A 279 7.62 1.40 19.13
N LEU A 280 7.23 0.13 19.21
CA LEU A 280 6.43 -0.40 20.33
C LEU A 280 7.22 -0.42 21.64
N ALA A 281 8.51 -0.77 21.60
CA ALA A 281 9.38 -0.69 22.77
C ALA A 281 9.54 0.75 23.27
N LEU A 282 9.69 1.72 22.35
CA LEU A 282 9.77 3.13 22.67
C LEU A 282 8.46 3.67 23.25
N LEU A 283 7.30 3.22 22.73
CA LEU A 283 5.99 3.53 23.30
C LEU A 283 5.91 3.06 24.75
N ALA A 284 6.35 1.83 25.04
CA ALA A 284 6.40 1.32 26.41
C ALA A 284 7.34 2.13 27.31
N GLU A 285 8.51 2.54 26.81
CA GLU A 285 9.48 3.39 27.53
C GLU A 285 8.92 4.80 27.85
N GLU A 286 8.09 5.35 26.96
CA GLU A 286 7.51 6.70 27.08
C GLU A 286 6.11 6.72 27.72
N HIS A 287 5.46 5.57 27.91
CA HIS A 287 4.06 5.42 28.35
C HIS A 287 3.74 6.29 29.56
N ASP A 288 4.41 6.04 30.69
CA ASP A 288 4.15 6.70 31.98
C ASP A 288 4.84 8.07 32.10
N ARG A 289 5.65 8.46 31.11
CA ARG A 289 6.32 9.78 31.11
C ARG A 289 5.40 10.91 30.66
N HIS A 290 4.20 10.56 30.23
CA HIS A 290 3.22 11.49 29.69
C HIS A 290 1.93 11.43 30.51
N THR A 291 1.25 12.57 30.65
CA THR A 291 -0.06 12.67 31.31
C THR A 291 -1.08 13.21 30.31
N PRO A 292 -2.13 12.46 29.95
CA PRO A 292 -2.37 11.04 30.28
C PRO A 292 -1.30 10.11 29.66
N PRO A 293 -1.14 8.86 30.12
CA PRO A 293 -0.19 7.91 29.53
C PRO A 293 -0.45 7.67 28.04
N LEU A 294 0.59 7.43 27.23
CA LEU A 294 0.46 7.13 25.79
C LEU A 294 -0.10 5.72 25.60
N ARG A 295 -1.25 5.53 24.96
CA ARG A 295 -1.90 4.20 24.81
C ARG A 295 -2.05 3.74 23.38
N SER A 296 -2.06 4.67 22.43
CA SER A 296 -2.38 4.38 21.03
C SER A 296 -1.20 4.62 20.08
N VAL A 297 -1.10 3.79 19.04
CA VAL A 297 -0.07 3.91 18.00
C VAL A 297 -0.65 3.63 16.61
N CYS A 298 -0.37 4.51 15.65
CA CYS A 298 -0.79 4.37 14.27
C CYS A 298 0.36 4.07 13.32
N PHE A 299 0.19 3.00 12.54
CA PHE A 299 1.13 2.57 11.51
C PHE A 299 0.57 2.84 10.11
N PRO A 300 1.32 3.55 9.23
CA PRO A 300 1.07 3.48 7.80
C PRO A 300 1.64 2.17 7.22
N LEU A 301 1.33 1.89 5.95
CA LEU A 301 2.05 0.84 5.20
C LEU A 301 3.47 1.32 4.90
N LEU A 302 4.42 0.89 5.73
CA LEU A 302 5.83 1.26 5.64
C LEU A 302 6.46 0.70 4.35
N GLY A 303 7.22 1.53 3.64
CA GLY A 303 7.97 1.12 2.44
C GLY A 303 7.16 0.97 1.14
N SER A 304 5.82 0.98 1.19
CA SER A 304 4.98 0.73 0.02
C SER A 304 4.69 1.95 -0.87
N GLY A 305 5.35 3.07 -0.58
CA GLY A 305 5.38 4.25 -1.46
C GLY A 305 6.53 4.13 -2.45
N ARG A 306 7.47 5.08 -2.40
CA ARG A 306 8.67 5.09 -3.26
C ARG A 306 9.63 3.92 -3.04
N GLY A 307 9.49 3.15 -1.96
CA GLY A 307 10.24 1.91 -1.76
C GLY A 307 9.71 0.74 -2.58
N GLY A 308 8.53 0.87 -3.21
CA GLY A 308 7.98 -0.14 -4.10
C GLY A 308 7.55 -1.45 -3.43
N LEU A 309 7.54 -1.51 -2.09
CA LEU A 309 7.16 -2.74 -1.39
C LEU A 309 5.66 -3.02 -1.56
N PRO A 310 5.24 -4.24 -1.95
CA PRO A 310 3.82 -4.55 -2.07
C PRO A 310 3.07 -4.34 -0.74
N TYR A 311 1.85 -3.79 -0.78
CA TYR A 311 1.05 -3.51 0.42
C TYR A 311 0.94 -4.71 1.36
N ARG A 312 0.74 -5.92 0.82
CA ARG A 312 0.65 -7.15 1.63
C ARG A 312 1.92 -7.46 2.39
N VAL A 313 3.08 -7.23 1.77
CA VAL A 313 4.38 -7.50 2.40
C VAL A 313 4.65 -6.48 3.50
N SER A 314 4.36 -5.21 3.24
CA SER A 314 4.42 -4.14 4.25
C SER A 314 3.52 -4.42 5.45
N ALA A 315 2.24 -4.72 5.20
CA ALA A 315 1.25 -5.03 6.23
C ALA A 315 1.66 -6.25 7.07
N ALA A 316 2.11 -7.34 6.43
CA ALA A 316 2.58 -8.53 7.13
C ALA A 316 3.83 -8.25 7.99
N ALA A 317 4.77 -7.43 7.50
CA ALA A 317 5.99 -7.07 8.23
C ALA A 317 5.70 -6.23 9.49
N VAL A 318 4.79 -5.25 9.40
CA VAL A 318 4.31 -4.48 10.56
C VAL A 318 3.55 -5.41 11.51
N TRP A 319 2.60 -6.20 10.98
CA TRP A 319 1.77 -7.09 11.78
C TRP A 319 2.60 -8.11 12.57
N SER A 320 3.65 -8.69 11.98
CA SER A 320 4.50 -9.68 12.67
C SER A 320 5.08 -9.15 13.99
N ALA A 321 5.45 -7.86 14.04
CA ALA A 321 5.94 -7.24 15.28
C ALA A 321 4.80 -6.86 16.23
N VAL A 322 3.70 -6.31 15.70
CA VAL A 322 2.51 -5.95 16.49
C VAL A 322 1.91 -7.18 17.18
N GLU A 323 1.69 -8.25 16.43
CA GLU A 323 1.17 -9.52 16.93
C GLU A 323 2.05 -10.08 18.06
N ALA A 324 3.37 -10.06 17.89
CA ALA A 324 4.28 -10.55 18.92
C ALA A 324 4.16 -9.75 20.23
N GLU A 325 4.00 -8.43 20.17
CA GLU A 325 3.80 -7.61 21.38
C GLU A 325 2.42 -7.82 22.01
N LEU A 326 1.36 -7.86 21.20
CA LEU A 326 0.00 -8.09 21.69
C LEU A 326 -0.16 -9.50 22.29
N ALA A 327 0.46 -10.52 21.69
CA ALA A 327 0.47 -11.87 22.22
C ALA A 327 1.15 -11.97 23.60
N ARG A 328 2.13 -11.10 23.90
CA ARG A 328 2.79 -11.02 25.21
C ARG A 328 1.96 -10.30 26.29
N GLY A 329 0.78 -9.78 25.96
CA GLY A 329 -0.09 -9.14 26.94
C GLY A 329 -0.19 -7.62 26.81
N ALA A 330 0.53 -7.00 25.86
CA ALA A 330 0.40 -5.57 25.65
C ALA A 330 -1.05 -5.16 25.36
N CYS A 331 -1.45 -3.98 25.83
CA CYS A 331 -2.80 -3.43 25.72
C CYS A 331 -2.81 -2.12 24.91
N TRP A 332 -1.99 -2.06 23.87
CA TRP A 332 -1.92 -0.90 22.98
C TRP A 332 -3.16 -0.83 22.08
N ASP A 333 -3.70 0.37 21.92
CA ASP A 333 -4.69 0.67 20.89
C ASP A 333 -3.94 0.81 19.56
N VAL A 334 -4.08 -0.17 18.68
CA VAL A 334 -3.32 -0.22 17.42
C VAL A 334 -4.16 0.24 16.26
N HIS A 335 -3.62 1.22 15.53
CA HIS A 335 -4.25 1.83 14.38
C HIS A 335 -3.43 1.58 13.11
N PHE A 336 -4.12 1.49 11.98
CA PHE A 336 -3.53 1.55 10.65
C PHE A 336 -4.10 2.73 9.88
N VAL A 337 -3.26 3.43 9.12
CA VAL A 337 -3.71 4.50 8.22
C VAL A 337 -3.28 4.23 6.79
N VAL A 338 -4.26 4.29 5.90
CA VAL A 338 -4.10 4.06 4.46
C VAL A 338 -4.90 5.09 3.68
N ARG A 339 -4.46 5.40 2.46
CA ARG A 339 -5.15 6.41 1.63
C ARG A 339 -6.22 5.82 0.73
N THR A 340 -6.15 4.53 0.42
CA THR A 340 -6.98 3.90 -0.60
C THR A 340 -7.76 2.72 -0.02
N PRO A 341 -8.99 2.47 -0.50
CA PRO A 341 -9.74 1.27 -0.14
C PRO A 341 -9.02 -0.04 -0.50
N GLU A 342 -8.16 -0.03 -1.52
CA GLU A 342 -7.32 -1.18 -1.88
C GLU A 342 -6.33 -1.54 -0.78
N ALA A 343 -5.58 -0.55 -0.27
CA ALA A 343 -4.67 -0.73 0.84
C ALA A 343 -5.43 -1.13 2.12
N ALA A 344 -6.64 -0.61 2.33
CA ALA A 344 -7.51 -1.00 3.43
C ALA A 344 -7.85 -2.49 3.40
N ARG A 345 -8.26 -3.01 2.23
CA ARG A 345 -8.56 -4.43 2.01
C ARG A 345 -7.37 -5.36 2.27
N VAL A 346 -6.14 -4.84 2.22
CA VAL A 346 -4.94 -5.60 2.60
C VAL A 346 -4.84 -5.73 4.12
N VAL A 347 -5.05 -4.64 4.86
CA VAL A 347 -5.03 -4.63 6.32
C VAL A 347 -6.16 -5.50 6.89
N GLU A 348 -7.37 -5.42 6.31
CA GLU A 348 -8.52 -6.24 6.69
C GLU A 348 -8.27 -7.76 6.53
N ARG A 349 -7.34 -8.16 5.65
CA ARG A 349 -7.00 -9.58 5.39
C ARG A 349 -5.83 -10.11 6.20
N ILE A 350 -5.16 -9.27 7.01
CA ILE A 350 -4.15 -9.70 7.99
C ILE A 350 -4.66 -10.88 8.84
N PRO A 351 -5.86 -10.83 9.46
CA PRO A 351 -6.37 -11.93 10.30
C PRO A 351 -6.58 -13.26 9.58
N ALA A 352 -6.71 -13.28 8.25
CA ALA A 352 -7.04 -14.49 7.50
C ALA A 352 -5.87 -15.46 7.28
N ARG A 353 -4.62 -15.07 7.62
CA ARG A 353 -3.41 -15.84 7.25
C ARG A 353 -2.57 -16.38 8.41
N THR A 354 -2.90 -16.08 9.66
CA THR A 354 -2.07 -16.49 10.82
C THR A 354 -2.50 -17.80 11.48
N ARG A 355 -2.70 -18.85 10.67
CA ARG A 355 -2.48 -20.22 11.15
C ARG A 355 -1.17 -20.73 10.54
N PRO A 356 -0.05 -20.82 11.28
CA PRO A 356 0.98 -21.74 10.87
C PRO A 356 0.35 -23.13 10.79
N GLY A 357 0.43 -23.76 9.62
CA GLY A 357 -0.05 -25.12 9.44
C GLY A 357 0.65 -26.00 10.46
N ARG A 358 -0.09 -26.48 11.48
CA ARG A 358 0.42 -27.47 12.43
C ARG A 358 0.97 -28.64 11.62
N ASP A 359 2.23 -28.96 11.90
CA ASP A 359 2.83 -30.25 11.63
C ASP A 359 1.79 -31.35 11.82
N ARG A 360 1.43 -32.01 10.72
CA ARG A 360 0.80 -33.32 10.79
C ARG A 360 1.85 -34.27 11.34
N SER A 361 1.94 -34.34 12.66
CA SER A 361 2.58 -35.47 13.34
C SER A 361 1.94 -36.74 12.78
N ALA A 362 2.76 -37.57 12.15
CA ALA A 362 2.34 -38.84 11.60
C ALA A 362 1.67 -39.69 12.69
N PRO A 363 0.54 -40.36 12.41
CA PRO A 363 -0.01 -41.32 13.36
C PRO A 363 0.98 -42.46 13.50
N GLY A 364 1.42 -42.69 14.74
CA GLY A 364 2.23 -43.84 15.12
C GLY A 364 1.58 -45.12 14.61
N ARG A 365 2.37 -45.93 13.91
CA ARG A 365 2.00 -47.32 13.63
C ARG A 365 2.21 -48.11 14.91
N SER A 366 1.10 -48.55 15.49
CA SER A 366 1.09 -49.75 16.33
C SER A 366 1.23 -50.97 15.42
N ALA A 367 2.34 -51.71 15.58
CA ALA A 367 2.45 -53.15 15.38
C ALA A 367 3.67 -53.62 16.16
#